data_AF-A0A0M3JN18-F1
#
_entry.id   AF-A0A0M3JN18-F1
#
_cell.length_a   1.000
_cell.length_b   1.000
_cell.length_c   1.000
_cell.angle_alpha   90.00
_cell.angle_beta   90.00
_cell.angle_gamma   90.00
#
_symmetry.space_group_name_H-M   'P 1'
#
loop_
_entity.id
_entity.type
_entity.pdbx_description
1 polymer ?
#
loop_
_entity_poly.entity_id
_entity_poly.type
_entity_poly.pdbx_seq_one_letter_code
_entity_poly.pdbx_strand_id
1 'polypeptide(L)'
;MINRDMQEYPEHRINFFKLLYALNHECFDVFVALPPQLFRLIVDAVVWAFKHSMRNVAEIGLDILKDMLSQFAIYPDRSKAQAFYKTFYMDIVVHVLSVVTDRNQIMIAGFSYYADILCALFSTAEFAIAEQLNPPQSNIDYIYQQISETF
;
A
#
# COMPACT_ATOMS: atom_id res chain seq x y z
N MET A 1 -3.46 19.22 6.30
CA MET A 1 -3.09 20.24 5.29
C MET A 1 -3.49 19.72 3.92
N ILE A 2 -2.85 18.66 3.41
CA ILE A 2 -3.16 18.11 2.08
C ILE A 2 -4.41 17.21 2.01
N ASN A 3 -4.89 16.71 3.15
CA ASN A 3 -6.07 15.85 3.24
C ASN A 3 -7.38 16.60 3.52
N ARG A 4 -7.32 17.91 3.80
CA ARG A 4 -8.50 18.74 4.12
C ARG A 4 -9.02 19.50 2.92
N ASP A 5 -8.16 19.80 1.95
CA ASP A 5 -8.51 20.47 0.72
C ASP A 5 -7.73 19.83 -0.45
N MET A 6 -8.46 19.36 -1.47
CA MET A 6 -7.88 18.67 -2.62
C MET A 6 -7.25 19.63 -3.65
N GLN A 7 -7.39 20.94 -3.50
CA GLN A 7 -6.89 21.94 -4.43
C GLN A 7 -5.84 22.88 -3.81
N GLU A 8 -5.88 23.10 -2.49
CA GLU A 8 -4.84 23.90 -1.83
C GLU A 8 -3.49 23.16 -1.72
N TYR A 9 -2.40 23.91 -1.90
CA TYR A 9 -1.00 23.48 -1.76
C TYR A 9 -0.58 22.28 -2.62
N PRO A 10 -0.76 22.32 -3.96
CA PRO A 10 -0.41 21.21 -4.86
C PRO A 10 1.08 20.86 -4.80
N GLU A 11 1.96 21.85 -4.68
CA GLU A 11 3.40 21.62 -4.56
C GLU A 11 3.78 20.89 -3.27
N HIS A 12 3.20 21.28 -2.14
CA HIS A 12 3.45 20.60 -0.86
C HIS A 12 2.99 19.15 -0.90
N ARG A 13 1.89 18.85 -1.58
CA ARG A 13 1.38 17.48 -1.73
C ARG A 13 2.36 16.61 -2.51
N ILE A 14 2.78 17.08 -3.68
CA ILE A 14 3.73 16.34 -4.51
C ILE A 14 5.06 16.16 -3.77
N ASN A 15 5.57 17.22 -3.15
CA ASN A 15 6.85 17.17 -2.43
C ASN A 15 6.77 16.30 -1.16
N PHE A 16 5.62 16.24 -0.50
CA PHE A 16 5.39 15.32 0.62
C PHE A 16 5.50 13.86 0.16
N PHE A 17 4.85 13.47 -0.94
CA PHE A 17 4.96 12.10 -1.45
C PHE A 17 6.34 11.78 -2.01
N LYS A 18 7.02 12.74 -2.64
CA LYS A 18 8.43 12.58 -3.04
C LYS A 18 9.34 12.33 -1.84
N LEU A 19 9.13 13.04 -0.74
CA LEU A 19 9.86 12.81 0.51
C LEU A 19 9.55 11.43 1.09
N LEU A 20 8.26 11.03 1.13
CA LEU A 20 7.89 9.69 1.60
C LEU A 20 8.53 8.59 0.75
N TYR A 21 8.53 8.75 -0.57
CA TYR A 21 9.19 7.81 -1.48
C TYR A 21 10.69 7.71 -1.21
N ALA A 22 11.38 8.86 -1.12
CA ALA A 22 12.82 8.88 -0.84
C ALA A 22 13.15 8.21 0.50
N LEU A 23 12.34 8.46 1.54
CA LEU A 23 12.57 7.83 2.85
C LEU A 23 12.26 6.32 2.84
N ASN A 24 11.23 5.89 2.13
CA ASN A 24 10.91 4.47 1.96
C ASN A 24 12.02 3.71 1.23
N HIS A 25 12.63 4.35 0.22
CA HIS A 25 13.67 3.74 -0.59
C HIS A 25 15.05 3.77 0.08
N GLU A 26 15.47 4.95 0.56
CA GLU A 26 16.84 5.18 1.06
C GLU A 26 16.98 4.96 2.56
N CYS A 27 15.89 5.03 3.33
CA CYS A 27 15.91 5.06 4.80
C CYS A 27 14.85 4.14 5.42
N PHE A 28 14.64 2.96 4.83
CA PHE A 28 13.55 2.05 5.22
C PHE A 28 13.61 1.63 6.69
N ASP A 29 14.81 1.44 7.25
CA ASP A 29 15.01 1.15 8.68
C ASP A 29 14.36 2.20 9.60
N VAL A 30 14.44 3.48 9.21
CA VAL A 30 13.84 4.58 9.96
C VAL A 30 12.32 4.48 9.91
N PHE A 31 11.75 4.14 8.76
CA PHE A 31 10.31 3.94 8.58
C PHE A 31 9.79 2.82 9.48
N VAL A 32 10.46 1.67 9.45
CA VAL A 32 10.07 0.49 10.23
C VAL A 32 10.34 0.67 11.73
N ALA A 33 11.17 1.64 12.12
CA ALA A 33 11.39 2.03 13.52
C ALA A 33 10.37 3.05 14.05
N LEU A 34 9.50 3.61 13.19
CA LEU A 34 8.49 4.57 13.65
C LEU A 34 7.48 3.92 14.61
N PRO A 35 6.94 4.70 15.57
CA PRO A 35 5.80 4.28 16.35
C PRO A 35 4.65 3.76 15.47
N PRO A 36 3.96 2.66 15.84
CA PRO A 36 2.93 2.05 14.98
C PRO A 36 1.83 3.02 14.53
N GLN A 37 1.48 3.99 15.37
CA GLN A 37 0.48 5.02 15.07
C GLN A 37 0.94 5.94 13.93
N LEU A 38 2.23 6.31 13.90
CA LEU A 38 2.78 7.12 12.82
C LEU A 38 2.94 6.30 11.53
N PHE A 39 3.32 5.03 11.66
CA PHE A 39 3.40 4.14 10.51
C PHE A 39 2.02 3.91 9.85
N ARG A 40 0.95 3.76 10.65
CA ARG A 40 -0.43 3.72 10.13
C ARG A 40 -0.75 4.95 9.29
N LEU A 41 -0.40 6.16 9.76
CA LEU A 41 -0.64 7.40 9.02
C LEU A 41 0.09 7.43 7.67
N ILE A 42 1.28 6.81 7.58
CA ILE A 42 2.02 6.69 6.32
C ILE A 42 1.26 5.78 5.36
N VAL A 43 0.83 4.60 5.81
CA VAL A 43 0.04 3.66 4.99
C VAL A 43 -1.27 4.32 4.54
N ASP A 44 -1.98 5.00 5.44
CA ASP A 44 -3.21 5.72 5.13
C ASP A 44 -2.96 6.85 4.11
N ALA A 45 -1.82 7.54 4.19
CA ALA A 45 -1.43 8.57 3.22
C ALA A 45 -1.13 7.97 1.83
N VAL A 46 -0.49 6.80 1.77
CA VAL A 46 -0.26 6.08 0.51
C VAL A 46 -1.59 5.63 -0.11
N VAL A 47 -2.51 5.11 0.71
CA VAL A 47 -3.88 4.77 0.28
C VAL A 47 -4.62 5.98 -0.26
N TRP A 48 -4.51 7.11 0.44
CA TRP A 48 -5.11 8.36 -0.02
C TRP A 48 -4.50 8.82 -1.35
N ALA A 49 -3.19 8.65 -1.54
CA ALA A 49 -2.49 9.07 -2.75
C ALA A 49 -2.94 8.29 -3.99
N PHE A 50 -2.95 6.95 -3.95
CA PHE A 50 -3.34 6.18 -5.12
C PHE A 50 -4.83 6.30 -5.48
N LYS A 51 -5.68 6.73 -4.53
CA LYS A 51 -7.09 7.07 -4.75
C LYS A 51 -7.32 8.52 -5.21
N HIS A 52 -6.27 9.28 -5.46
CA HIS A 52 -6.40 10.69 -5.77
C HIS A 52 -6.89 10.92 -7.19
N SER A 53 -7.72 11.96 -7.38
CA SER A 53 -8.15 12.49 -8.68
C SER A 53 -7.03 13.01 -9.61
N MET A 54 -5.80 13.15 -9.13
CA MET A 54 -4.68 13.71 -9.89
C MET A 54 -3.70 12.58 -10.22
N ARG A 55 -3.49 12.35 -11.52
CA ARG A 55 -2.70 11.23 -12.03
C ARG A 55 -1.31 11.13 -11.40
N ASN A 56 -0.57 12.24 -11.34
CA ASN A 56 0.77 12.27 -10.77
C ASN A 56 0.81 11.89 -9.27
N VAL A 57 -0.23 12.22 -8.50
CA VAL A 57 -0.34 11.83 -7.09
C VAL A 57 -0.75 10.36 -6.96
N ALA A 58 -1.61 9.89 -7.87
CA ALA A 58 -1.99 8.48 -7.91
C ALA A 58 -0.80 7.58 -8.26
N GLU A 59 -0.04 7.94 -9.29
CA GLU A 59 1.15 7.20 -9.74
C GLU A 59 2.21 7.12 -8.63
N ILE A 60 2.60 8.25 -8.00
CA ILE A 60 3.59 8.22 -6.91
C ILE A 60 3.09 7.43 -5.69
N GLY A 61 1.78 7.43 -5.41
CA GLY A 61 1.19 6.58 -4.37
C GLY A 61 1.38 5.09 -4.65
N LEU A 62 1.17 4.66 -5.90
CA LEU A 62 1.38 3.28 -6.32
C LEU A 62 2.88 2.92 -6.31
N ASP A 63 3.76 3.83 -6.73
CA ASP A 63 5.21 3.62 -6.69
C ASP A 63 5.72 3.42 -5.26
N ILE A 64 5.25 4.24 -4.30
CA ILE A 64 5.57 4.06 -2.88
C ILE A 64 5.09 2.71 -2.38
N LEU A 65 3.86 2.30 -2.73
CA LEU A 65 3.33 1.01 -2.32
C LEU A 65 4.17 -0.16 -2.88
N LYS A 66 4.54 -0.12 -4.16
CA LYS A 66 5.35 -1.15 -4.80
C LYS A 66 6.74 -1.27 -4.17
N ASP A 67 7.38 -0.13 -3.91
CA ASP A 67 8.68 -0.06 -3.25
C ASP A 67 8.58 -0.58 -1.82
N MET A 68 7.56 -0.17 -1.04
CA MET A 68 7.34 -0.63 0.32
C MET A 68 7.15 -2.16 0.42
N LEU A 69 6.36 -2.76 -0.48
CA LEU A 69 6.19 -4.21 -0.54
C LEU A 69 7.53 -4.92 -0.84
N SER A 70 8.32 -4.35 -1.77
CA SER A 70 9.62 -4.89 -2.16
C SER A 70 10.64 -4.80 -1.03
N GLN A 71 10.68 -3.66 -0.32
CA GLN A 71 11.55 -3.44 0.83
C GLN A 71 11.23 -4.41 1.97
N PHE A 72 9.96 -4.63 2.31
CA PHE A 72 9.58 -5.62 3.31
C PHE A 72 9.93 -7.06 2.92
N ALA A 73 9.85 -7.40 1.63
CA ALA A 73 10.16 -8.75 1.15
C ALA A 73 11.63 -9.15 1.39
N ILE A 74 12.56 -8.19 1.30
CA ILE A 74 14.00 -8.40 1.52
C ILE A 74 14.48 -7.95 2.91
N TYR A 75 13.58 -7.41 3.74
CA TYR A 75 13.96 -6.83 5.03
C TYR A 75 14.54 -7.88 5.99
N PRO A 76 15.69 -7.62 6.64
CA PRO A 76 16.37 -8.62 7.49
C PRO A 76 15.54 -9.08 8.69
N ASP A 77 14.82 -8.15 9.34
CA ASP A 77 13.97 -8.46 10.49
C ASP A 77 12.60 -8.94 10.03
N ARG A 78 12.51 -10.27 9.84
CA ARG A 78 11.30 -10.94 9.39
C ARG A 78 10.12 -10.70 10.33
N SER A 79 10.33 -10.59 11.63
CA SER A 79 9.23 -10.38 12.59
C SER A 79 8.53 -9.04 12.36
N LYS A 80 9.28 -7.98 12.06
CA LYS A 80 8.66 -6.69 11.69
C LYS A 80 7.94 -6.74 10.35
N ALA A 81 8.49 -7.44 9.36
CA ALA A 81 7.80 -7.63 8.08
C ALA A 81 6.49 -8.42 8.25
N GLN A 82 6.48 -9.49 9.04
CA GLN A 82 5.25 -10.24 9.33
C GLN A 82 4.23 -9.40 10.10
N ALA A 83 4.67 -8.58 11.06
CA ALA A 83 3.80 -7.65 11.77
C ALA A 83 3.14 -6.62 10.83
N PHE A 84 3.90 -6.13 9.83
CA PHE A 84 3.35 -5.28 8.77
C PHE A 84 2.27 -6.02 7.97
N TYR A 85 2.56 -7.22 7.47
CA TYR A 85 1.58 -7.97 6.67
C TYR A 85 0.32 -8.29 7.46
N LYS A 86 0.45 -8.74 8.71
CA LYS A 86 -0.68 -9.03 9.59
C LYS A 86 -1.58 -7.82 9.84
N THR A 87 -1.00 -6.62 9.87
CA THR A 87 -1.73 -5.39 10.22
C THR A 87 -2.33 -4.71 8.99
N PHE A 88 -1.65 -4.73 7.84
CA PHE A 88 -1.98 -3.86 6.70
C PHE A 88 -2.29 -4.59 5.40
N TYR A 89 -1.88 -5.86 5.24
CA TYR A 89 -1.93 -6.52 3.94
C TYR A 89 -3.35 -6.57 3.36
N MET A 90 -4.33 -7.05 4.14
CA MET A 90 -5.71 -7.14 3.66
C MET A 90 -6.35 -5.77 3.42
N ASP A 91 -6.12 -4.79 4.31
CA ASP A 91 -6.58 -3.41 4.12
C ASP A 91 -6.07 -2.84 2.78
N ILE A 92 -4.79 -3.06 2.47
CA ILE A 92 -4.17 -2.64 1.20
C ILE A 92 -4.81 -3.35 0.01
N VAL A 93 -4.98 -4.68 0.07
CA VAL A 93 -5.64 -5.47 -1.00
C VAL A 93 -7.03 -4.93 -1.30
N VAL A 94 -7.85 -4.72 -0.27
CA VAL A 94 -9.21 -4.18 -0.41
C VAL A 94 -9.18 -2.78 -1.02
N HIS A 95 -8.27 -1.92 -0.58
CA HIS A 95 -8.16 -0.57 -1.14
C HIS A 95 -7.71 -0.55 -2.60
N VAL A 96 -6.75 -1.40 -2.98
CA VAL A 96 -6.31 -1.52 -4.38
C VAL A 96 -7.45 -2.05 -5.25
N LEU A 97 -8.13 -3.13 -4.82
CA LEU A 97 -9.26 -3.69 -5.55
C LEU A 97 -10.44 -2.71 -5.65
N SER A 98 -10.68 -1.88 -4.62
CA SER A 98 -11.73 -0.85 -4.68
C SER A 98 -11.49 0.19 -5.77
N VAL A 99 -10.23 0.47 -6.13
CA VAL A 99 -9.92 1.35 -7.26
C VAL A 99 -10.06 0.59 -8.58
N VAL A 100 -9.60 -0.66 -8.64
CA VAL A 100 -9.69 -1.49 -9.85
C VAL A 100 -11.15 -1.75 -10.26
N THR A 101 -12.07 -1.84 -9.30
CA THR A 101 -13.50 -2.04 -9.58
C THR A 101 -14.25 -0.72 -9.86
N ASP A 102 -13.64 0.45 -9.60
CA ASP A 102 -14.22 1.76 -9.94
C ASP A 102 -13.70 2.26 -11.29
N ARG A 103 -14.60 2.29 -12.28
CA ARG A 103 -14.30 2.74 -13.65
C ARG A 103 -13.70 4.14 -13.73
N ASN A 104 -14.09 5.06 -12.87
CA ASN A 104 -13.57 6.43 -12.90
C ASN A 104 -12.18 6.49 -12.27
N GLN A 105 -11.99 5.81 -11.14
CA GLN A 105 -10.73 5.84 -10.39
C GLN A 105 -9.62 5.12 -11.16
N ILE A 106 -9.91 3.95 -11.75
CA ILE A 106 -8.92 3.16 -12.47
C ILE A 106 -8.32 3.89 -13.68
N MET A 107 -9.09 4.79 -14.31
CA MET A 107 -8.65 5.56 -15.49
C MET A 107 -7.63 6.66 -15.15
N ILE A 108 -7.48 7.02 -13.87
CA ILE A 108 -6.59 8.11 -13.46
C ILE A 108 -5.11 7.73 -13.63
N ALA A 109 -4.68 6.61 -13.04
CA ALA A 109 -3.32 6.07 -13.22
C ALA A 109 -3.25 5.06 -14.37
N GLY A 110 -4.36 4.39 -14.68
CA GLY A 110 -4.45 3.36 -15.71
C GLY A 110 -4.31 1.95 -15.18
N PHE A 111 -4.97 1.00 -15.84
CA PHE A 111 -5.04 -0.41 -15.41
C PHE A 111 -3.67 -1.08 -15.28
N SER A 112 -2.71 -0.77 -16.16
CA SER A 112 -1.38 -1.38 -16.12
C SER A 112 -0.63 -1.13 -14.81
N TYR A 113 -0.75 0.08 -14.23
CA TYR A 113 -0.16 0.39 -12.92
C TYR A 113 -0.78 -0.47 -11.81
N TYR A 114 -2.10 -0.62 -11.83
CA TYR A 114 -2.81 -1.44 -10.84
C TYR A 114 -2.54 -2.95 -11.02
N ALA A 115 -2.41 -3.43 -12.26
CA ALA A 115 -2.06 -4.81 -12.54
C ALA A 115 -0.68 -5.15 -11.97
N ASP A 116 0.30 -4.26 -12.11
CA ASP A 116 1.62 -4.39 -11.50
C ASP A 116 1.56 -4.52 -9.96
N ILE A 117 0.75 -3.68 -9.31
CA ILE A 117 0.55 -3.73 -7.85
C ILE A 117 -0.15 -5.02 -7.42
N LEU A 118 -1.19 -5.44 -8.14
CA LEU A 118 -1.89 -6.69 -7.85
C LEU A 118 -0.94 -7.89 -7.98
N CYS A 119 -0.12 -7.93 -9.02
CA CYS A 119 0.92 -8.96 -9.17
C CYS A 119 1.86 -8.97 -7.97
N ALA A 120 2.33 -7.80 -7.50
CA ALA A 120 3.19 -7.70 -6.33
C ALA A 120 2.50 -8.16 -5.03
N LEU A 121 1.22 -7.80 -4.84
CA LEU A 121 0.43 -8.21 -3.67
C LEU A 121 0.23 -9.72 -3.63
N PHE A 122 -0.25 -10.33 -4.72
CA PHE A 122 -0.46 -11.77 -4.75
C PHE A 122 0.86 -12.56 -4.67
N SER A 123 1.95 -12.06 -5.27
CA SER A 123 3.29 -12.64 -5.05
C SER A 123 3.72 -12.56 -3.59
N THR A 124 3.40 -11.45 -2.91
CA THR A 124 3.68 -11.28 -1.47
C THR A 124 2.90 -12.30 -0.63
N ALA A 125 1.61 -12.50 -0.91
CA ALA A 125 0.80 -13.51 -0.23
C ALA A 125 1.32 -14.94 -0.42
N GLU A 126 1.82 -15.27 -1.61
CA GLU A 126 2.32 -16.61 -1.91
C GLU A 126 3.70 -16.89 -1.30
N PHE A 127 4.61 -15.90 -1.34
CA PHE A 127 6.03 -16.14 -1.04
C PHE A 127 6.57 -15.44 0.21
N ALA A 128 5.95 -14.35 0.68
CA ALA A 128 6.52 -13.51 1.75
C ALA A 128 5.76 -13.60 3.09
N ILE A 129 4.45 -13.86 3.07
CA ILE A 129 3.64 -13.95 4.29
C ILE A 129 3.72 -15.37 4.87
N ALA A 130 4.56 -15.55 5.88
CA ALA A 130 4.76 -16.83 6.56
C ALA A 130 3.85 -17.00 7.78
N GLU A 131 3.48 -15.92 8.45
CA GLU A 131 2.55 -15.95 9.59
C GLU A 131 1.09 -16.01 9.13
N GLN A 132 0.24 -16.67 9.91
CA GLN A 132 -1.19 -16.73 9.63
C GLN A 132 -1.83 -15.35 9.84
N LEU A 133 -2.45 -14.82 8.79
CA LEU A 133 -3.21 -13.57 8.82
C LEU A 133 -4.47 -13.71 9.69
N ASN A 134 -5.16 -14.86 9.58
CA ASN A 134 -6.36 -15.17 10.36
C ASN A 134 -6.36 -16.64 10.83
N PRO A 135 -5.72 -16.96 11.97
CA PRO A 135 -5.70 -18.32 12.50
C PRO A 135 -7.11 -18.86 12.81
N PRO A 136 -7.40 -20.15 12.56
CA PRO A 136 -6.50 -21.21 12.07
C PRO A 136 -6.49 -21.37 10.53
N GLN A 137 -7.10 -20.44 9.78
CA GLN A 137 -7.27 -20.54 8.33
C GLN A 137 -5.94 -20.40 7.58
N SER A 138 -5.83 -21.02 6.39
CA SER A 138 -4.70 -20.78 5.49
C SER A 138 -4.76 -19.34 4.94
N ASN A 139 -3.59 -18.74 4.66
CA ASN A 139 -3.55 -17.37 4.15
C ASN A 139 -4.28 -17.25 2.80
N ILE A 140 -4.14 -18.23 1.91
CA ILE A 140 -4.79 -18.24 0.59
C ILE A 140 -6.32 -18.28 0.75
N ASP A 141 -6.83 -19.20 1.57
CA ASP A 141 -8.28 -19.33 1.77
C ASP A 141 -8.87 -18.07 2.41
N TYR A 142 -8.16 -17.49 3.38
CA TYR A 142 -8.57 -16.26 4.05
C TYR A 142 -8.63 -15.07 3.08
N ILE A 143 -7.59 -14.88 2.27
CA ILE A 143 -7.53 -13.80 1.26
C ILE A 143 -8.66 -13.99 0.24
N TYR A 144 -8.85 -15.21 -0.28
CA TYR A 144 -9.91 -15.53 -1.23
C TYR A 144 -11.30 -15.21 -0.66
N GLN A 145 -11.57 -15.70 0.56
CA GLN A 145 -12.84 -15.47 1.24
C GLN A 145 -13.11 -13.97 1.42
N GLN A 146 -12.14 -13.21 1.92
CA GLN A 146 -12.31 -11.78 2.13
C GLN A 146 -12.55 -10.99 0.84
N ILE A 147 -11.85 -11.34 -0.24
CA ILE A 147 -12.11 -10.73 -1.54
C ILE A 147 -13.54 -11.04 -1.99
N SER A 148 -13.98 -12.30 -1.88
CA SER A 148 -15.31 -12.75 -2.31
C SER A 148 -16.47 -12.17 -1.50
N GLU A 149 -16.25 -11.82 -0.23
CA GLU A 149 -17.26 -11.19 0.62
C GLU A 149 -17.37 -9.68 0.38
N THR A 150 -16.30 -9.05 -0.13
CA THR A 150 -16.22 -7.59 -0.30
C THR A 150 -16.66 -7.10 -1.68
N PHE A 151 -16.45 -7.90 -2.73
CA PHE A 151 -16.70 -7.54 -4.14
C PHE A 151 -17.59 -8.57 -4.84
#